data_AF-A0A5S3W1J8-F1
#
_entry.id   AF-A0A5S3W1J8-F1
#
_cell.length_a   1.000
_cell.length_b   1.000
_cell.length_c   1.000
_cell.angle_alpha   90.00
_cell.angle_beta   90.00
_cell.angle_gamma   90.00
#
_symmetry.space_group_name_H-M   'P 1'
#
loop_
_entity.id
_entity.type
_entity.pdbx_description
1 polymer ?
#
loop_
_entity_poly.entity_id
_entity_poly.type
_entity_poly.pdbx_seq_one_letter_code
_entity_poly.pdbx_strand_id
1 'polypeptide(L)'
;MKKLILASILTVASFSSAATIVEMQTSQGTIEINLFDQQTPKTVANFLSYVNDAAYNQTVIHRSVDKFVIQGGGFTFSDEMDPITTKPAVINEPVYSNVKGTIAMAKQGGNENSATSQWFFNMSDNSQNLDLQNGGFTVFGQITAQSQETLDKIAALVHCAKVPLVGITKEQCSDENVVISNQNLVSIQTVVVLDDDPNSAQNLTPKENTLIDNVEVTPPQSSDSSGSMAWLLGALLLVAPRLKRTK
;
A
#
# COMPACT_ATOMS: atom_id res chain seq x y z
N MET A 1 -6.10 -23.27 -61.15
CA MET A 1 -4.95 -22.55 -60.57
C MET A 1 -5.41 -21.93 -59.25
N LYS A 2 -4.87 -22.41 -58.12
CA LYS A 2 -5.28 -22.05 -56.75
C LYS A 2 -4.81 -20.63 -56.42
N LYS A 3 -5.73 -19.72 -56.07
CA LYS A 3 -5.37 -18.40 -55.54
C LYS A 3 -5.25 -18.51 -54.02
N LEU A 4 -4.03 -18.41 -53.52
CA LEU A 4 -3.70 -18.38 -52.09
C LEU A 4 -4.11 -17.03 -51.51
N ILE A 5 -4.89 -17.09 -50.43
CA ILE A 5 -5.26 -15.97 -49.57
C ILE A 5 -4.12 -15.77 -48.56
N LEU A 6 -3.56 -14.56 -48.49
CA LEU A 6 -2.75 -14.15 -47.34
C LEU A 6 -3.48 -13.01 -46.64
N ALA A 7 -4.17 -13.32 -45.55
CA ALA A 7 -4.66 -12.34 -44.61
C ALA A 7 -3.60 -12.19 -43.50
N SER A 8 -2.86 -11.09 -43.52
CA SER A 8 -1.97 -10.73 -42.42
C SER A 8 -2.81 -10.18 -41.27
N ILE A 9 -2.95 -10.97 -40.21
CA ILE A 9 -3.47 -10.51 -38.92
C ILE A 9 -2.34 -9.73 -38.25
N LEU A 10 -2.48 -8.41 -38.23
CA LEU A 10 -1.61 -7.53 -37.44
C LEU A 10 -2.15 -7.54 -36.00
N THR A 11 -1.57 -8.38 -35.14
CA THR A 11 -1.80 -8.31 -33.70
C THR A 11 -1.16 -7.03 -33.17
N VAL A 12 -1.98 -6.02 -32.86
CA VAL A 12 -1.54 -4.85 -32.11
C VAL A 12 -1.35 -5.31 -30.66
N ALA A 13 -0.10 -5.58 -30.27
CA ALA A 13 0.24 -5.71 -28.88
C ALA A 13 0.28 -4.30 -28.27
N SER A 14 -0.77 -3.95 -27.53
CA SER A 14 -0.77 -2.74 -26.71
C SER A 14 0.17 -2.94 -25.53
N PHE A 15 1.43 -2.57 -25.71
CA PHE A 15 2.35 -2.33 -24.59
C PHE A 15 2.10 -0.89 -24.12
N SER A 16 1.29 -0.71 -23.08
CA SER A 16 1.24 0.56 -22.36
C SER A 16 2.31 0.51 -21.27
N SER A 17 3.34 1.34 -21.42
CA SER A 17 4.43 1.54 -20.45
C SER A 17 4.51 3.05 -20.24
N ALA A 18 4.05 3.58 -19.10
CA ALA A 18 3.74 5.01 -19.02
C ALA A 18 3.38 5.58 -17.62
N ALA A 19 4.22 6.44 -17.00
CA ALA A 19 4.03 7.17 -15.72
C ALA A 19 2.63 7.81 -15.56
N THR A 20 1.99 7.76 -14.39
CA THR A 20 0.61 8.25 -14.20
C THR A 20 0.50 9.10 -12.92
N ILE A 21 -0.25 10.22 -12.93
CA ILE A 21 -0.57 10.98 -11.71
C ILE A 21 -1.95 10.56 -11.19
N VAL A 22 -1.98 10.11 -9.94
CA VAL A 22 -3.21 9.69 -9.24
C VAL A 22 -3.53 10.64 -8.11
N GLU A 23 -4.78 11.07 -8.03
CA GLU A 23 -5.34 11.77 -6.88
C GLU A 23 -6.13 10.81 -6.01
N MET A 24 -5.79 10.75 -4.73
CA MET A 24 -6.50 10.05 -3.68
C MET A 24 -7.13 11.07 -2.72
N GLN A 25 -8.46 11.17 -2.74
CA GLN A 25 -9.20 12.02 -1.82
C GLN A 25 -9.52 11.25 -0.55
N THR A 26 -9.00 11.72 0.58
CA THR A 26 -9.30 11.15 1.91
C THR A 26 -10.23 12.08 2.70
N SER A 27 -10.82 11.60 3.79
CA SER A 27 -11.54 12.48 4.72
C SER A 27 -10.66 13.55 5.38
N GLN A 28 -9.34 13.42 5.31
CA GLN A 28 -8.36 14.33 5.93
C GLN A 28 -7.65 15.25 4.91
N GLY A 29 -7.99 15.15 3.63
CA GLY A 29 -7.39 15.93 2.55
C GLY A 29 -7.00 15.09 1.34
N THR A 30 -6.43 15.75 0.34
CA THR A 30 -6.00 15.12 -0.91
C THR A 30 -4.54 14.66 -0.83
N ILE A 31 -4.25 13.54 -1.48
CA ILE A 31 -2.91 12.99 -1.70
C ILE A 31 -2.74 12.79 -3.21
N GLU A 32 -1.78 13.49 -3.80
CA GLU A 32 -1.37 13.32 -5.19
C GLU A 32 -0.12 12.43 -5.25
N ILE A 33 -0.13 11.46 -6.16
CA ILE A 33 0.88 10.42 -6.29
C ILE A 33 1.37 10.41 -7.74
N ASN A 34 2.66 10.64 -7.95
CA ASN A 34 3.33 10.43 -9.22
C ASN A 34 3.83 8.98 -9.25
N LEU A 35 3.30 8.16 -10.16
CA LEU A 35 3.64 6.74 -10.26
C LEU A 35 4.90 6.49 -11.09
N PHE A 36 5.60 5.40 -10.79
CA PHE A 36 6.87 5.01 -11.42
C PHE A 36 6.67 3.90 -12.45
N ASP A 37 5.82 4.14 -13.44
CA ASP A 37 5.30 3.10 -14.33
C ASP A 37 6.37 2.49 -15.24
N GLN A 38 7.47 3.21 -15.54
CA GLN A 38 8.55 2.65 -16.36
C GLN A 38 9.43 1.68 -15.56
N GLN A 39 9.67 1.96 -14.27
CA GLN A 39 10.58 1.18 -13.43
C GLN A 39 9.87 0.10 -12.62
N THR A 40 8.57 0.28 -12.35
CA THR A 40 7.73 -0.68 -11.61
C THR A 40 6.42 -1.01 -12.37
N PRO A 41 6.50 -1.39 -13.66
CA PRO A 41 5.34 -1.47 -14.55
C PRO A 41 4.28 -2.47 -14.08
N LYS A 42 4.66 -3.62 -13.50
CA LYS A 42 3.68 -4.62 -13.05
C LYS A 42 2.93 -4.13 -11.83
N THR A 43 3.64 -3.47 -10.93
CA THR A 43 3.09 -2.93 -9.70
C THR A 43 2.13 -1.78 -9.98
N VAL A 44 2.54 -0.84 -10.84
CA VAL A 44 1.68 0.27 -11.23
C VAL A 44 0.44 -0.23 -11.99
N ALA A 45 0.60 -1.14 -12.96
CA ALA A 45 -0.54 -1.72 -13.66
C ALA A 45 -1.54 -2.38 -12.70
N ASN A 46 -1.05 -3.08 -11.67
CA ASN A 46 -1.90 -3.64 -10.63
C ASN A 46 -2.62 -2.56 -9.81
N PHE A 47 -1.91 -1.56 -9.31
CA PHE A 47 -2.51 -0.45 -8.54
C PHE A 47 -3.59 0.27 -9.35
N LEU A 48 -3.27 0.68 -10.58
CA LEU A 48 -4.21 1.35 -11.49
C LEU A 48 -5.41 0.45 -11.83
N SER A 49 -5.24 -0.86 -11.86
CA SER A 49 -6.37 -1.76 -12.06
C SER A 49 -7.39 -1.69 -10.92
N TYR A 50 -6.97 -1.47 -9.67
CA TYR A 50 -7.90 -1.26 -8.54
C TYR A 50 -8.50 0.14 -8.57
N VAL A 51 -7.75 1.15 -9.03
CA VAL A 51 -8.25 2.52 -9.25
C VAL A 51 -9.37 2.50 -10.31
N ASN A 52 -9.14 1.86 -11.45
CA ASN A 52 -10.08 1.77 -12.57
C ASN A 52 -11.37 1.03 -12.20
N ASP A 53 -11.28 0.02 -11.33
CA ASP A 53 -12.45 -0.70 -10.80
C ASP A 53 -13.13 0.03 -9.64
N ALA A 54 -12.66 1.24 -9.27
CA ALA A 54 -13.08 1.99 -8.10
C ALA A 54 -12.98 1.19 -6.77
N ALA A 55 -12.13 0.16 -6.73
CA ALA A 55 -12.02 -0.78 -5.61
C ALA A 55 -11.43 -0.15 -4.34
N TYR A 56 -10.71 0.97 -4.47
CA TYR A 56 -10.22 1.76 -3.33
C TYR A 56 -11.25 2.74 -2.78
N ASN A 57 -12.35 3.01 -3.49
CA ASN A 57 -13.36 3.93 -3.01
C ASN A 57 -14.05 3.36 -1.77
N GLN A 58 -14.26 4.22 -0.77
CA GLN A 58 -14.79 3.89 0.55
C GLN A 58 -13.94 2.91 1.37
N THR A 59 -12.72 2.60 0.93
CA THR A 59 -11.77 1.89 1.78
C THR A 59 -11.24 2.80 2.88
N VAL A 60 -10.58 2.24 3.88
CA VAL A 60 -10.07 2.99 5.03
C VAL A 60 -8.58 2.81 5.24
N ILE A 61 -7.96 3.80 5.88
CA ILE A 61 -6.63 3.65 6.49
C ILE A 61 -6.78 2.78 7.73
N HIS A 62 -6.41 1.51 7.61
CA HIS A 62 -6.57 0.51 8.66
C HIS A 62 -5.31 0.36 9.52
N ARG A 63 -4.20 1.00 9.14
CA ARG A 63 -2.97 0.97 9.92
C ARG A 63 -2.16 2.25 9.73
N SER A 64 -1.72 2.84 10.82
CA SER A 64 -0.78 3.95 10.88
C SER A 64 0.16 3.72 12.06
N VAL A 65 1.46 3.82 11.81
CA VAL A 65 2.50 3.68 12.82
C VAL A 65 3.42 4.89 12.73
N ASP A 66 3.52 5.63 13.83
CA ASP A 66 4.33 6.85 13.91
C ASP A 66 5.75 6.61 13.42
N LYS A 67 6.26 7.54 12.61
CA LYS A 67 7.60 7.49 11.98
C LYS A 67 7.90 6.17 11.29
N PHE A 68 6.89 5.48 10.76
CA PHE A 68 7.07 4.29 9.95
C PHE A 68 6.22 4.36 8.69
N VAL A 69 4.94 3.97 8.77
CA VAL A 69 4.08 3.88 7.59
C VAL A 69 2.60 4.16 7.88
N ILE A 70 1.89 4.62 6.86
CA ILE A 70 0.42 4.68 6.81
C ILE A 70 -0.06 3.74 5.71
N GLN A 71 -0.94 2.80 6.03
CA GLN A 71 -1.32 1.67 5.18
C GLN A 71 -2.83 1.60 4.95
N GLY A 72 -3.20 1.36 3.69
CA GLY A 72 -4.57 1.38 3.17
C GLY A 72 -4.80 0.34 2.07
N GLY A 73 -5.93 0.48 1.35
CA GLY A 73 -6.26 -0.35 0.18
C GLY A 73 -6.64 -1.80 0.46
N GLY A 74 -6.90 -2.15 1.73
CA GLY A 74 -7.21 -3.51 2.14
C GLY A 74 -8.66 -3.76 2.56
N PHE A 75 -9.32 -2.74 3.13
CA PHE A 75 -10.58 -2.93 3.84
C PHE A 75 -11.54 -1.76 3.60
N THR A 76 -12.82 -2.08 3.43
CA THR A 76 -13.94 -1.17 3.68
C THR A 76 -14.39 -1.30 5.13
N PHE A 77 -15.30 -0.43 5.57
CA PHE A 77 -15.88 -0.54 6.91
C PHE A 77 -17.39 -0.35 6.86
N SER A 78 -18.12 -1.37 7.32
CA SER A 78 -19.55 -1.32 7.54
C SER A 78 -19.83 -1.30 9.05
N ASP A 79 -19.76 -2.46 9.69
CA ASP A 79 -19.72 -2.65 11.15
C ASP A 79 -18.36 -3.20 11.61
N GLU A 80 -17.62 -3.84 10.70
CA GLU A 80 -16.27 -4.37 10.91
C GLU A 80 -15.37 -4.09 9.70
N MET A 81 -14.08 -4.46 9.81
CA MET A 81 -13.12 -4.34 8.72
C MET A 81 -13.37 -5.44 7.69
N ASP A 82 -14.02 -5.08 6.58
CA ASP A 82 -14.37 -5.99 5.50
C ASP A 82 -13.27 -5.98 4.43
N PRO A 83 -12.60 -7.11 4.14
CA PRO A 83 -11.55 -7.14 3.12
C PRO A 83 -12.13 -6.89 1.73
N ILE A 84 -11.45 -6.07 0.93
CA ILE A 84 -11.83 -5.89 -0.48
C ILE A 84 -11.48 -7.13 -1.30
N THR A 85 -12.16 -7.32 -2.43
CA THR A 85 -11.81 -8.39 -3.38
C THR A 85 -10.44 -8.12 -3.98
N THR A 86 -9.53 -9.10 -3.86
CA THR A 86 -8.18 -9.00 -4.40
C THR A 86 -8.05 -9.64 -5.79
N LYS A 87 -7.12 -9.11 -6.56
CA LYS A 87 -6.62 -9.62 -7.84
C LYS A 87 -5.41 -10.53 -7.60
N PRO A 88 -4.93 -11.29 -8.60
CA PRO A 88 -3.73 -12.11 -8.48
C PRO A 88 -2.53 -11.30 -7.98
N ALA A 89 -1.65 -11.96 -7.21
CA ALA A 89 -0.48 -11.30 -6.66
C ALA A 89 0.51 -10.88 -7.76
N VAL A 90 1.20 -9.76 -7.54
CA VAL A 90 2.21 -9.24 -8.45
C VAL A 90 3.62 -9.67 -8.07
N ILE A 91 4.47 -9.80 -9.09
CA ILE A 91 5.90 -9.97 -8.91
C ILE A 91 6.49 -8.69 -8.31
N ASN A 92 7.38 -8.85 -7.35
CA ASN A 92 8.08 -7.76 -6.69
C ASN A 92 9.08 -7.06 -7.64
N GLU A 93 9.10 -5.72 -7.62
CA GLU A 93 9.98 -4.85 -8.42
C GLU A 93 10.69 -3.82 -7.50
N PRO A 94 11.56 -4.26 -6.55
CA PRO A 94 12.11 -3.43 -5.47
C PRO A 94 13.23 -2.46 -5.92
N VAL A 95 12.98 -1.71 -6.99
CA VAL A 95 13.94 -0.80 -7.66
C VAL A 95 14.26 0.41 -6.80
N TYR A 96 13.25 1.05 -6.21
CA TYR A 96 13.41 2.28 -5.42
C TYR A 96 13.39 2.03 -3.91
N SER A 97 14.08 2.88 -3.16
CA SER A 97 14.26 2.81 -1.72
C SER A 97 13.03 3.33 -0.96
N ASN A 98 12.65 2.64 0.12
CA ASN A 98 11.54 2.98 0.99
C ASN A 98 11.85 4.17 1.90
N VAL A 99 11.87 5.38 1.32
CA VAL A 99 12.12 6.64 2.04
C VAL A 99 10.86 7.50 2.18
N LYS A 100 10.91 8.50 3.07
CA LYS A 100 9.77 9.40 3.34
C LYS A 100 9.18 9.96 2.04
N GLY A 101 7.85 9.94 1.95
CA GLY A 101 7.11 10.47 0.80
C GLY A 101 6.98 9.50 -0.39
N THR A 102 7.41 8.25 -0.24
CA THR A 102 7.17 7.21 -1.24
C THR A 102 5.94 6.36 -0.87
N ILE A 103 5.29 5.77 -1.88
CA ILE A 103 4.27 4.73 -1.72
C ILE A 103 4.83 3.38 -2.18
N ALA A 104 4.56 2.33 -1.40
CA ALA A 104 5.02 0.97 -1.69
C ALA A 104 3.93 -0.08 -1.43
N MET A 105 4.06 -1.25 -2.07
CA MET A 105 3.10 -2.34 -1.91
C MET A 105 3.30 -3.10 -0.60
N ALA A 106 2.23 -3.36 0.15
CA ALA A 106 2.27 -4.26 1.29
C ALA A 106 2.25 -5.73 0.84
N LYS A 107 2.91 -6.60 1.62
CA LYS A 107 3.14 -8.02 1.28
C LYS A 107 2.98 -8.91 2.51
N GLN A 108 2.69 -10.18 2.27
CA GLN A 108 2.77 -11.22 3.30
C GLN A 108 4.24 -11.50 3.65
N GLY A 109 4.53 -11.64 4.94
CA GLY A 109 5.88 -11.97 5.41
C GLY A 109 6.33 -13.34 4.92
N GLY A 110 7.57 -13.45 4.44
CA GLY A 110 8.14 -14.69 3.90
C GLY A 110 7.71 -15.02 2.47
N ASN A 111 6.91 -14.17 1.83
CA ASN A 111 6.53 -14.31 0.43
C ASN A 111 6.70 -12.97 -0.31
N GLU A 112 7.81 -12.84 -1.02
CA GLU A 112 8.18 -11.61 -1.72
C GLU A 112 7.22 -11.22 -2.86
N ASN A 113 6.51 -12.18 -3.47
CA ASN A 113 5.64 -11.98 -4.63
C ASN A 113 4.15 -12.11 -4.25
N SER A 114 3.78 -11.59 -3.08
CA SER A 114 2.43 -11.70 -2.49
C SER A 114 1.61 -10.40 -2.50
N ALA A 115 2.17 -9.30 -3.02
CA ALA A 115 1.50 -8.00 -3.11
C ALA A 115 0.21 -8.12 -3.95
N THR A 116 -0.90 -7.56 -3.44
CA THR A 116 -2.19 -7.51 -4.16
C THR A 116 -2.75 -6.09 -4.14
N SER A 117 -3.66 -5.75 -3.22
CA SER A 117 -4.35 -4.45 -3.20
C SER A 117 -3.78 -3.46 -2.20
N GLN A 118 -3.15 -3.96 -1.12
CA GLN A 118 -2.70 -3.11 -0.01
C GLN A 118 -1.39 -2.39 -0.34
N TRP A 119 -1.33 -1.13 0.05
CA TRP A 119 -0.18 -0.25 -0.11
C TRP A 119 0.06 0.52 1.18
N PHE A 120 1.25 1.12 1.31
CA PHE A 120 1.57 2.03 2.39
C PHE A 120 2.41 3.22 1.91
N PHE A 121 2.23 4.37 2.56
CA PHE A 121 3.12 5.51 2.45
C PHE A 121 4.22 5.44 3.51
N ASN A 122 5.45 5.70 3.13
CA ASN A 122 6.59 5.82 4.03
C ASN A 122 6.58 7.20 4.72
N MET A 123 6.56 7.21 6.05
CA MET A 123 6.53 8.44 6.87
C MET A 123 7.93 8.88 7.34
N SER A 124 8.95 8.06 7.09
CA SER A 124 10.35 8.23 7.48
C SER A 124 11.27 7.48 6.49
N ASP A 125 12.58 7.58 6.66
CA ASP A 125 13.51 6.68 5.96
C ASP A 125 13.46 5.28 6.58
N ASN A 126 12.87 4.35 5.85
CA ASN A 126 12.70 2.96 6.24
C ASN A 126 13.64 2.01 5.48
N SER A 127 14.64 2.52 4.74
CA SER A 127 15.49 1.73 3.85
C SER A 127 16.18 0.58 4.57
N GLN A 128 16.68 0.84 5.79
CA GLN A 128 17.39 -0.14 6.61
C GLN A 128 16.53 -1.32 7.09
N ASN A 129 15.24 -1.33 6.78
CA ASN A 129 14.31 -2.39 7.14
C ASN A 129 13.55 -2.90 5.90
N LEU A 130 12.88 -2.00 5.18
CA LEU A 130 11.97 -2.35 4.09
C LEU A 130 12.70 -2.59 2.74
N ASP A 131 13.94 -2.17 2.58
CA ASP A 131 14.70 -2.47 1.35
C ASP A 131 15.42 -3.83 1.42
N LEU A 132 15.61 -4.35 2.63
CA LEU A 132 16.39 -5.56 2.91
C LEU A 132 15.52 -6.81 3.16
N GLN A 133 14.41 -6.65 3.89
CA GLN A 133 13.60 -7.79 4.30
C GLN A 133 12.62 -8.22 3.21
N ASN A 134 12.23 -9.50 3.21
CA ASN A 134 11.18 -10.03 2.33
C ASN A 134 11.37 -9.72 0.83
N GLY A 135 12.64 -9.72 0.39
CA GLY A 135 13.03 -9.36 -0.98
C GLY A 135 12.85 -7.87 -1.31
N GLY A 136 12.81 -6.98 -0.30
CA GLY A 136 12.51 -5.56 -0.48
C GLY A 136 11.04 -5.27 -0.78
N PHE A 137 10.55 -4.08 -0.46
CA PHE A 137 9.18 -3.66 -0.74
C PHE A 137 9.17 -2.72 -1.94
N THR A 138 8.34 -3.04 -2.95
CA THR A 138 8.27 -2.29 -4.20
C THR A 138 7.69 -0.90 -3.97
N VAL A 139 8.55 0.11 -4.01
CA VAL A 139 8.16 1.52 -4.13
C VAL A 139 7.75 1.79 -5.58
N PHE A 140 6.51 2.24 -5.77
CA PHE A 140 5.91 2.42 -7.10
C PHE A 140 5.42 3.85 -7.37
N GLY A 141 5.70 4.78 -6.46
CA GLY A 141 5.43 6.19 -6.68
C GLY A 141 5.95 7.08 -5.56
N GLN A 142 5.79 8.39 -5.76
CA GLN A 142 6.16 9.44 -4.82
C GLN A 142 5.08 10.50 -4.75
N ILE A 143 4.86 11.05 -3.55
CA ILE A 143 3.87 12.10 -3.32
C ILE A 143 4.47 13.51 -3.38
N THR A 144 3.62 14.50 -3.57
CA THR A 144 4.00 15.91 -3.47
C THR A 144 4.21 16.37 -2.03
N ALA A 145 4.91 17.49 -1.82
CA ALA A 145 5.11 18.06 -0.49
C ALA A 145 3.78 18.44 0.20
N GLN A 146 2.81 18.93 -0.56
CA GLN A 146 1.47 19.25 -0.08
C GLN A 146 0.73 17.99 0.40
N SER A 147 0.91 16.88 -0.32
CA SER A 147 0.33 15.58 0.05
C SER A 147 0.93 15.03 1.35
N GLN A 148 2.19 15.34 1.65
CA GLN A 148 2.82 14.99 2.92
C GLN A 148 2.09 15.64 4.10
N GLU A 149 1.60 16.87 3.97
CA GLU A 149 0.83 17.53 5.03
C GLU A 149 -0.47 16.78 5.36
N THR A 150 -1.15 16.24 4.36
CA THR A 150 -2.34 15.38 4.55
C THR A 150 -1.98 14.11 5.32
N LEU A 151 -0.88 13.44 4.95
CA LEU A 151 -0.41 12.25 5.68
C LEU A 151 0.00 12.58 7.12
N ASP A 152 0.64 13.73 7.35
CA ASP A 152 1.03 14.17 8.69
C ASP A 152 -0.21 14.44 9.56
N LYS A 153 -1.30 14.99 9.00
CA LYS A 153 -2.60 15.10 9.69
C LYS A 153 -3.16 13.74 10.09
N ILE A 154 -3.12 12.76 9.19
CA ILE A 154 -3.58 11.39 9.47
C ILE A 154 -2.72 10.74 10.57
N ALA A 155 -1.39 10.91 10.52
CA ALA A 155 -0.48 10.38 11.53
C ALA A 155 -0.66 11.03 12.91
N ALA A 156 -1.17 12.26 12.98
CA ALA A 156 -1.41 12.98 14.23
C ALA A 156 -2.72 12.60 14.94
N LEU A 157 -3.58 11.79 14.29
CA LEU A 157 -4.82 11.29 14.89
C LEU A 157 -4.55 10.36 16.08
N VAL A 158 -5.58 10.08 16.87
CA VAL A 158 -5.50 9.07 17.93
C VAL A 158 -5.53 7.68 17.31
N HIS A 159 -4.62 6.81 17.75
CA HIS A 159 -4.61 5.41 17.32
C HIS A 159 -5.23 4.50 18.38
N CYS A 160 -6.31 3.82 18.03
CA CYS A 160 -6.73 2.65 18.79
C CYS A 160 -6.04 1.43 18.16
N ALA A 161 -5.18 0.78 18.94
CA ALA A 161 -4.16 -0.16 18.45
C ALA A 161 -3.26 0.48 17.37
N LYS A 162 -3.57 0.30 16.09
CA LYS A 162 -2.85 0.90 14.96
C LYS A 162 -3.77 1.63 13.98
N VAL A 163 -5.06 1.71 14.26
CA VAL A 163 -6.03 2.37 13.38
C VAL A 163 -6.10 3.85 13.76
N PRO A 164 -5.79 4.80 12.87
CA PRO A 164 -5.95 6.23 13.14
C PRO A 164 -7.43 6.63 13.12
N LEU A 165 -7.90 7.28 14.18
CA LEU A 165 -9.30 7.63 14.39
C LEU A 165 -9.54 9.13 14.54
N VAL A 166 -10.63 9.60 13.93
CA VAL A 166 -11.14 10.96 13.96
C VAL A 166 -12.13 11.12 15.12
N GLY A 167 -11.93 12.16 15.92
CA GLY A 167 -12.87 12.54 16.99
C GLY A 167 -12.91 11.57 18.18
N ILE A 168 -11.90 10.72 18.34
CA ILE A 168 -11.78 9.75 19.44
C ILE A 168 -10.58 10.14 20.32
N THR A 169 -10.72 10.06 21.64
CA THR A 169 -9.61 10.20 22.60
C THR A 169 -8.94 8.85 22.91
N LYS A 170 -7.75 8.87 23.51
CA LYS A 170 -7.03 7.63 23.85
C LYS A 170 -7.77 6.79 24.89
N GLU A 171 -8.47 7.44 25.81
CA GLU A 171 -9.26 6.79 26.86
C GLU A 171 -10.44 6.04 26.25
N GLN A 172 -11.07 6.64 25.23
CA GLN A 172 -12.21 6.06 24.52
C GLN A 172 -11.85 4.80 23.73
N CYS A 173 -10.57 4.57 23.40
CA CYS A 173 -10.13 3.33 22.74
C CYS A 173 -10.36 2.06 23.56
N SER A 174 -10.44 2.19 24.89
CA SER A 174 -10.59 1.07 25.83
C SER A 174 -11.96 1.01 26.48
N ASP A 175 -12.87 1.92 26.12
CA ASP A 175 -14.21 1.98 26.70
C ASP A 175 -15.19 1.14 25.87
N GLU A 176 -15.72 0.07 26.47
CA GLU A 176 -16.68 -0.84 25.83
C GLU A 176 -18.00 -0.15 25.43
N ASN A 177 -18.29 1.03 25.98
CA ASN A 177 -19.48 1.81 25.63
C ASN A 177 -19.27 2.73 24.42
N VAL A 178 -18.02 2.91 23.97
CA VAL A 178 -17.71 3.71 22.79
C VAL A 178 -17.78 2.83 21.56
N VAL A 179 -18.74 3.13 20.68
CA VAL A 179 -18.87 2.46 19.38
C VAL A 179 -18.07 3.21 18.33
N ILE A 180 -17.03 2.59 17.79
CA ILE A 180 -16.29 3.11 16.64
C ILE A 180 -17.11 2.84 15.37
N SER A 181 -17.41 3.90 14.63
CA SER A 181 -18.16 3.85 13.37
C SER A 181 -17.32 4.31 12.19
N ASN A 182 -17.87 4.20 10.98
CA ASN A 182 -17.25 4.72 9.77
C ASN A 182 -16.89 6.22 9.85
N GLN A 183 -17.62 7.02 10.63
CA GLN A 183 -17.34 8.46 10.81
C GLN A 183 -16.03 8.71 11.58
N ASN A 184 -15.59 7.74 12.37
CA ASN A 184 -14.35 7.82 13.11
C ASN A 184 -13.14 7.35 12.29
N LEU A 185 -13.34 6.74 11.12
CA LEU A 185 -12.26 6.22 10.31
C LEU A 185 -11.80 7.24 9.27
N VAL A 186 -10.51 7.19 8.93
CA VAL A 186 -9.99 7.89 7.76
C VAL A 186 -10.38 7.11 6.52
N SER A 187 -11.43 7.58 5.83
CA SER A 187 -11.91 7.00 4.60
C SER A 187 -11.18 7.56 3.38
N ILE A 188 -11.02 6.70 2.38
CA ILE A 188 -10.61 7.03 1.02
C ILE A 188 -11.89 7.20 0.23
N GLN A 189 -12.25 8.44 -0.07
CA GLN A 189 -13.52 8.77 -0.72
C GLN A 189 -13.48 8.34 -2.18
N THR A 190 -12.45 8.76 -2.90
CA THR A 190 -12.22 8.44 -4.30
C THR A 190 -10.72 8.32 -4.59
N VAL A 191 -10.38 7.53 -5.59
CA VAL A 191 -9.05 7.51 -6.22
C VAL A 191 -9.24 7.62 -7.72
N VAL A 192 -8.61 8.61 -8.35
CA VAL A 192 -8.78 8.92 -9.78
C VAL A 192 -7.44 9.23 -10.43
N VAL A 193 -7.31 8.96 -11.72
CA VAL A 193 -6.18 9.42 -12.53
C VAL A 193 -6.42 10.88 -12.92
N LEU A 194 -5.49 11.77 -12.58
CA LEU A 194 -5.53 13.18 -12.96
C LEU A 194 -4.82 13.44 -14.29
N ASP A 195 -3.70 12.77 -14.49
CA ASP A 195 -2.86 12.87 -15.68
C ASP A 195 -2.40 11.47 -16.04
N ASP A 196 -2.68 11.05 -17.27
CA ASP A 196 -2.26 9.77 -17.82
C ASP A 196 -0.94 9.88 -18.61
N ASP A 197 -0.23 11.03 -18.56
CA ASP A 197 1.04 11.25 -19.25
C ASP A 197 2.15 10.32 -18.73
N PRO A 198 2.61 9.37 -19.58
CA PRO A 198 3.66 8.40 -19.35
C PRO A 198 4.98 8.86 -18.74
N ASN A 199 5.23 10.16 -18.72
CA ASN A 199 6.50 10.76 -18.36
C ASN A 199 6.35 11.79 -17.24
N SER A 200 5.20 11.86 -16.58
CA SER A 200 4.96 12.74 -15.42
C SER A 200 6.06 12.62 -14.36
N ALA A 201 6.62 11.42 -14.16
CA ALA A 201 7.73 11.18 -13.24
C ALA A 201 9.14 11.46 -13.79
N GLN A 202 9.31 11.87 -15.05
CA GLN A 202 10.63 11.94 -15.71
C GLN A 202 11.58 12.96 -15.06
N ASN A 203 11.04 13.99 -14.42
CA ASN A 203 11.82 15.01 -13.71
C ASN A 203 12.01 14.69 -12.22
N LEU A 204 11.46 13.58 -11.73
CA LEU A 204 11.66 13.12 -10.36
C LEU A 204 13.01 12.40 -10.25
N THR A 205 13.64 12.53 -9.08
CA THR A 205 14.90 11.86 -8.75
C THR A 205 14.71 10.94 -7.54
N PRO A 206 13.93 9.85 -7.66
CA PRO A 206 13.74 8.91 -6.58
C PRO A 206 15.07 8.25 -6.17
N LYS A 207 15.18 7.91 -4.88
CA LYS A 207 16.36 7.21 -4.34
C LYS A 207 16.29 5.74 -4.76
N GLU A 208 17.30 5.27 -5.48
CA GLU A 208 17.46 3.85 -5.83
C GLU A 208 17.65 2.97 -4.59
N ASN A 209 17.12 1.75 -4.63
CA ASN A 209 17.41 0.73 -3.64
C ASN A 209 18.75 0.07 -3.97
N THR A 210 19.77 0.40 -3.18
CA THR A 210 21.12 -0.18 -3.31
C THR A 210 21.43 -1.25 -2.26
N LEU A 211 20.46 -1.59 -1.41
CA LEU A 211 20.66 -2.44 -0.25
C LEU A 211 20.33 -3.91 -0.52
N ILE A 212 19.45 -4.18 -1.48
CA ILE A 212 18.90 -5.52 -1.71
C ILE A 212 19.93 -6.54 -2.22
N ASP A 213 20.87 -6.13 -3.06
CA ASP A 213 21.92 -7.00 -3.60
C ASP A 213 23.13 -7.15 -2.65
N ASN A 214 23.17 -6.36 -1.56
CA ASN A 214 24.28 -6.31 -0.60
C ASN A 214 24.03 -7.14 0.66
N VAL A 215 23.07 -8.08 0.64
CA VAL A 215 22.87 -9.02 1.75
C VAL A 215 24.02 -10.03 1.74
N GLU A 216 25.05 -9.74 2.53
CA GLU A 216 26.18 -10.65 2.76
C GLU A 216 25.63 -11.98 3.31
N VAL A 217 25.70 -13.04 2.50
CA VAL A 217 25.30 -14.39 2.90
C VAL A 217 26.28 -14.88 3.96
N THR A 218 25.96 -14.62 5.23
CA THR A 218 26.74 -15.17 6.33
C THR A 218 26.41 -16.66 6.43
N PRO A 219 27.40 -17.59 6.37
CA PRO A 219 27.14 -19.01 6.57
C PRO A 219 26.53 -19.25 7.94
N PRO A 220 25.66 -20.26 8.13
CA PRO A 220 24.99 -20.47 9.40
C PRO A 220 26.03 -20.83 10.47
N GLN A 221 26.31 -19.90 11.39
CA GLN A 221 26.94 -20.22 12.66
C GLN A 221 25.88 -20.79 13.59
N SER A 222 26.06 -22.05 13.96
CA SER A 222 25.33 -22.69 15.05
C SER A 222 25.72 -22.04 16.37
N SER A 223 24.82 -21.25 16.94
CA SER A 223 24.81 -20.96 18.37
C SER A 223 23.37 -20.73 18.84
N ASP A 224 22.94 -21.59 19.76
CA ASP A 224 21.70 -21.46 20.50
C ASP A 224 21.64 -20.09 21.19
N SER A 225 20.62 -19.31 20.85
CA SER A 225 20.14 -18.24 21.72
C SER A 225 18.67 -17.97 21.42
N SER A 226 17.83 -18.46 22.32
CA SER A 226 16.40 -18.17 22.37
C SER A 226 16.18 -16.67 22.59
N GLY A 227 15.58 -15.98 21.62
CA GLY A 227 15.22 -14.58 21.80
C GLY A 227 14.54 -13.96 20.58
N SER A 228 13.23 -13.72 20.71
CA SER A 228 12.43 -12.74 19.97
C SER A 228 12.37 -12.85 18.43
N MET A 229 11.50 -13.73 17.93
CA MET A 229 10.88 -13.61 16.61
C MET A 229 9.36 -13.67 16.78
N ALA A 230 8.75 -12.51 17.05
CA ALA A 230 7.30 -12.39 17.22
C ALA A 230 6.80 -10.96 16.93
N TRP A 231 7.12 -10.39 15.77
CA TRP A 231 6.51 -9.14 15.32
C TRP A 231 6.31 -9.17 13.81
N LEU A 232 5.26 -9.87 13.36
CA LEU A 232 4.47 -9.61 12.13
C LEU A 232 3.38 -10.65 11.85
N LEU A 233 3.09 -11.56 12.79
CA LEU A 233 1.82 -12.30 12.80
C LEU A 233 0.76 -11.46 13.52
N GLY A 234 -0.04 -10.74 12.75
CA GLY A 234 -1.12 -9.91 13.28
C GLY A 234 -2.05 -9.38 12.19
N ALA A 235 -2.51 -10.27 11.31
CA ALA A 235 -3.61 -9.98 10.39
C ALA A 235 -4.43 -11.25 10.02
N LEU A 236 -4.43 -12.29 10.87
CA LEU A 236 -5.40 -13.37 10.78
C LEU A 236 -5.80 -13.82 12.19
N LEU A 237 -7.12 -13.89 12.40
CA LEU A 237 -7.87 -14.24 13.63
C LEU A 237 -8.12 -13.10 14.62
N LEU A 238 -9.00 -12.16 14.24
CA LEU A 238 -9.93 -11.58 15.20
C LEU A 238 -11.03 -12.63 15.46
N VAL A 239 -10.87 -13.42 16.53
CA VAL A 239 -12.03 -14.06 17.16
C VAL A 239 -12.74 -12.95 17.93
N ALA A 240 -13.78 -12.38 17.35
CA ALA A 240 -14.68 -11.48 18.05
C ALA A 240 -15.29 -12.21 19.27
N PRO A 241 -15.33 -11.60 20.47
CA PRO A 241 -16.14 -12.13 21.55
C PRO A 241 -17.61 -12.04 21.13
N ARG A 242 -18.33 -13.16 21.26
CA ARG A 242 -19.77 -13.30 20.95
C ARG A 242 -20.57 -12.10 21.47
N LEU A 243 -21.06 -11.27 20.54
CA LEU A 243 -22.12 -10.30 20.78
C LEU A 243 -23.37 -11.04 21.27
N LYS A 244 -23.68 -10.90 22.57
CA LYS A 244 -24.95 -11.33 23.13
C LYS A 244 -26.03 -10.34 22.71
N ARG A 245 -26.98 -10.86 21.95
CA ARG A 245 -28.24 -10.22 21.58
C ARG A 245 -29.11 -10.03 22.84
N THR A 246 -29.36 -8.80 23.26
CA THR A 246 -30.53 -8.49 24.12
C THR A 246 -31.72 -8.15 23.24
N LYS A 247 -32.87 -8.71 23.62
CA LYS A 247 -34.17 -8.65 22.94
C LYS A 247 -34.68 -7.23 22.77
#